data_AF-A0A399G859-F1
#
_entry.id   AF-A0A399G859-F1
#
_cell.length_a   1.000
_cell.length_b   1.000
_cell.length_c   1.000
_cell.angle_alpha   90.00
_cell.angle_beta   90.00
_cell.angle_gamma   90.00
#
_symmetry.space_group_name_H-M   'P 1'
#
loop_
_entity.id
_entity.type
_entity.pdbx_description
1 polymer ?
#
loop_
_entity_poly.entity_id
_entity_poly.type
_entity_poly.pdbx_seq_one_letter_code
_entity_poly.pdbx_strand_id
1 'polypeptide(L)' 'MFNHSTQEQNVGWMRDTQRQIITYRALRDIPAGEELCISYGSHLTFKDADATPPTPPEDEIEQLRMIEPY' A
#
# COMPACT_ATOMS: atom_id res chain seq x y z
N MET A 1 8.39 -7.70 9.84
CA MET A 1 6.91 -7.68 9.88
C MET A 1 6.42 -7.13 8.54
N PHE A 2 5.25 -7.54 8.06
CA PHE A 2 4.69 -7.10 6.77
C PHE A 2 4.06 -5.73 6.90
N ASN A 3 4.25 -4.86 5.92
CA ASN A 3 3.58 -3.56 5.82
C ASN A 3 2.26 -3.66 5.03
N HIS A 4 1.51 -2.56 5.02
CA HIS A 4 0.24 -2.46 4.32
C HIS A 4 0.40 -1.98 2.88
N SER A 5 -0.19 -2.70 1.93
CA SER A 5 -0.60 -2.15 0.64
C SER A 5 -1.80 -2.95 0.11
N THR A 6 -2.82 -2.27 -0.39
CA THR A 6 -3.92 -2.79 -1.19
C THR A 6 -3.58 -2.91 -2.69
N GLN A 7 -2.70 -2.06 -3.22
CA GLN A 7 -2.31 -2.03 -4.63
C GLN A 7 -1.16 -2.99 -4.95
N GLU A 8 -0.13 -3.01 -4.11
CA GLU A 8 1.10 -3.79 -4.30
C GLU A 8 1.22 -4.97 -3.32
N GLN A 9 0.11 -5.45 -2.74
CA GLN A 9 0.17 -6.68 -1.92
C GLN A 9 0.69 -7.87 -2.75
N ASN A 10 1.70 -8.53 -2.21
CA ASN A 10 2.31 -9.72 -2.80
C ASN A 10 2.25 -10.92 -1.84
N VAL A 11 1.79 -10.71 -0.61
CA VAL A 11 1.55 -11.76 0.39
C VAL A 11 0.09 -11.76 0.84
N GLY A 12 -0.55 -12.92 0.80
CA GLY A 12 -1.84 -13.18 1.43
C GLY A 12 -1.66 -13.88 2.76
N TRP A 13 -2.70 -13.86 3.61
CA TRP A 13 -2.68 -14.55 4.88
C TRP A 13 -4.01 -15.27 5.16
N MET A 14 -3.93 -16.35 5.94
CA MET A 14 -5.08 -17.10 6.44
C MET A 14 -4.88 -17.44 7.90
N ARG A 15 -5.98 -17.43 8.67
CA ARG A 15 -5.97 -17.77 10.10
C ARG A 15 -6.62 -19.12 10.33
N ASP A 16 -5.89 -20.01 11.01
CA ASP A 16 -6.43 -21.23 11.61
C ASP A 16 -6.71 -20.96 13.09
N THR A 17 -7.98 -20.82 13.45
CA THR A 17 -8.41 -20.54 14.83
C THR A 17 -8.40 -21.78 15.72
N GLN A 18 -8.38 -22.99 15.17
CA GLN A 18 -8.28 -24.20 15.99
C GLN A 18 -6.84 -24.38 16.47
N ARG A 19 -5.88 -24.16 15.56
CA ARG A 19 -4.45 -24.31 15.83
C ARG A 19 -3.78 -23.02 16.31
N GLN A 20 -4.50 -21.89 16.27
CA GLN A 20 -3.99 -20.55 16.60
C GLN A 20 -2.78 -20.16 15.76
N ILE A 21 -2.83 -20.44 14.45
CA ILE A 21 -1.74 -20.16 13.50
C ILE A 21 -2.21 -19.15 12.45
N ILE A 22 -1.30 -18.28 12.02
CA ILE A 22 -1.46 -17.45 10.83
C ILE A 22 -0.45 -17.92 9.78
N THR A 23 -0.94 -18.30 8.61
CA THR A 23 -0.11 -18.72 7.48
C THR A 23 -0.05 -17.60 6.46
N TYR A 24 1.15 -17.17 6.13
CA TYR A 24 1.42 -16.20 5.06
C TYR A 24 1.86 -16.93 3.79
N ARG A 25 1.33 -16.53 2.64
CA ARG A 25 1.64 -17.16 1.35
C ARG A 25 1.83 -16.10 0.28
N ALA A 26 2.88 -16.25 -0.52
CA ALA A 26 3.08 -15.43 -1.71
C ALA A 26 1.89 -15.58 -2.67
N LEU A 27 1.40 -14.47 -3.21
CA LEU A 27 0.31 -14.45 -4.20
C LEU A 27 0.82 -14.61 -5.63
N ARG A 28 2.11 -14.35 -5.83
CA ARG A 28 2.86 -14.47 -7.09
C ARG A 28 4.33 -14.71 -6.79
N ASP A 29 5.15 -14.91 -7.81
CA ASP A 29 6.61 -14.91 -7.65
C ASP A 29 7.07 -13.51 -7.18
N ILE A 30 8.01 -13.50 -6.23
CA ILE A 30 8.53 -12.30 -5.61
C ILE A 30 10.06 -12.25 -5.84
N PRO A 31 10.57 -11.28 -6.61
CA PRO A 31 11.99 -11.11 -6.84
C PRO A 31 12.72 -10.71 -5.55
N ALA A 32 14.01 -11.02 -5.48
CA ALA A 32 14.85 -10.65 -4.35
C ALA A 32 14.93 -9.11 -4.20
N GLY A 33 14.72 -8.63 -2.98
CA GLY A 33 14.75 -7.20 -2.66
C GLY A 33 13.39 -6.49 -2.74
N GLU A 34 12.35 -7.13 -3.28
CA GLU A 34 10.99 -6.60 -3.20
C GLU A 34 10.44 -6.68 -1.77
N GLU A 35 9.81 -5.62 -1.30
CA GLU A 35 9.19 -5.59 0.03
C GLU A 35 7.96 -6.49 0.09
N LEU A 36 7.78 -7.20 1.21
CA LEU A 36 6.61 -8.04 1.42
C LEU A 36 5.47 -7.25 2.07
N CYS A 37 4.37 -7.11 1.36
CA CYS A 37 3.19 -6.34 1.76
C CYS A 37 1.94 -7.20 1.80
N ILE A 38 1.07 -6.93 2.79
CA ILE A 38 -0.26 -7.54 2.95
C ILE A 38 -1.35 -6.46 2.95
N SER A 39 -2.58 -6.82 2.64
CA SER A 39 -3.72 -5.96 2.98
C SER A 39 -4.09 -6.12 4.46
N TYR A 40 -4.24 -4.99 5.15
CA TYR A 40 -4.75 -4.90 6.52
C TYR A 40 -6.29 -4.78 6.52
N GLY A 41 -6.92 -4.62 5.35
CA GLY A 41 -8.34 -4.33 5.21
C GLY A 41 -8.67 -2.83 5.29
N SER A 42 -9.96 -2.52 5.24
CA SER A 42 -10.47 -1.14 5.11
C SER A 42 -10.51 -0.33 6.40
N HIS A 43 -10.21 -0.93 7.56
CA HIS A 43 -10.33 -0.29 8.88
C HIS A 43 -8.94 0.10 9.41
N LEU A 44 -8.22 0.92 8.67
CA LEU A 44 -6.92 1.44 9.08
C LEU A 44 -7.11 2.55 10.12
N THR A 45 -6.30 2.53 11.17
CA THR A 45 -6.23 3.60 12.18
C THR A 45 -5.10 4.60 11.90
N PHE A 46 -4.49 4.50 10.72
CA PHE A 46 -3.36 5.31 10.25
C PHE A 46 -3.56 5.64 8.77
N LYS A 47 -2.70 6.52 8.23
CA LYS A 47 -2.76 6.93 6.82
C LYS A 47 -2.48 5.73 5.91
N ASP A 48 -3.43 5.44 5.02
CA ASP A 48 -3.26 4.40 4.01
C ASP A 48 -2.08 4.74 3.08
N ALA A 49 -1.22 3.75 2.83
CA ALA A 49 -0.08 3.85 1.94
C ALA A 49 -0.52 4.08 0.49
N ASP A 50 -1.69 3.56 0.12
CA ASP A 50 -2.23 3.67 -1.23
C ASP A 50 -3.34 4.72 -1.35
N ALA A 51 -3.53 5.57 -0.34
CA ALA A 51 -4.49 6.66 -0.41
C ALA A 51 -4.18 7.56 -1.61
N THR A 52 -5.15 7.74 -2.52
CA THR A 52 -5.06 8.70 -3.59
C THR A 52 -4.82 10.09 -2.99
N PRO A 53 -3.75 10.80 -3.36
CA PRO A 53 -3.56 12.17 -2.90
C PRO A 53 -4.75 13.02 -3.38
N PRO A 54 -5.25 13.94 -2.54
CA PRO A 54 -6.28 14.86 -2.98
C PRO A 54 -5.78 15.63 -4.20
N THR A 55 -6.65 15.82 -5.20
CA THR A 55 -6.35 16.70 -6.33
C THR A 55 -5.96 18.07 -5.77
N PRO A 56 -4.77 18.60 -6.07
CA PRO A 56 -4.38 19.92 -5.58
C PRO A 56 -5.38 20.96 -6.09
N PRO A 57 -5.68 22.01 -5.30
CA PRO A 57 -6.48 23.14 -5.74
C PRO A 57 -5.91 23.73 -7.03
N GLU A 58 -6.77 24.26 -7.90
CA GLU A 58 -6.39 24.88 -9.18
C GLU A 58 -5.27 25.94 -9.02
N ASP A 59 -5.28 26.69 -7.92
CA ASP A 59 -4.27 27.70 -7.57
C ASP A 59 -2.86 27.11 -7.35
N GLU A 60 -2.75 25.88 -6.86
CA GLU A 60 -1.45 25.19 -6.67
C GLU A 60 -0.91 24.65 -7.99
N ILE A 61 -1.81 24.24 -8.90
CA ILE A 61 -1.47 23.77 -10.25
C ILE A 61 -0.93 24.93 -11.10
N GLU A 62 -1.54 26.12 -10.99
CA GLU A 62 -1.02 27.32 -11.65
C GLU A 62 0.34 27.74 -11.11
N GLN A 63 0.55 27.72 -9.79
CA GLN A 63 1.86 28.03 -9.19
C GLN A 63 2.96 27.05 -9.64
N LEU A 64 2.66 25.76 -9.76
CA LEU A 64 3.63 24.77 -10.28
C LEU A 64 4.02 25.03 -11.75
N ARG A 65 3.05 25.40 -12.59
CA ARG A 65 3.29 25.74 -14.01
C ARG A 65 4.17 26.97 -14.20
N MET A 66 4.16 27.88 -13.21
CA MET A 66 4.97 29.10 -13.22
C MET A 66 6.41 28.87 -12.74
N ILE A 67 6.76 27.65 -12.28
CA ILE A 67 8.08 27.30 -11.74
C ILE A 67 8.92 26.46 -12.73
N GLU A 68 8.33 25.92 -13.82
CA GLU A 68 9.10 25.21 -14.84
C GLU A 68 9.87 26.19 -15.74
N PRO A 69 11.22 26.12 -15.82
CA PRO A 69 12.00 26.90 -16.77
C PRO A 69 11.90 26.27 -18.16
N TYR A 70 11.79 27.13 -19.18
CA TYR A 70 11.72 26.83 -20.60
C TYR A 70 12.83 25.88 -21.11
#